data_AF-A0A4U2Y6M5-F1
#
_entry.id   AF-A0A4U2Y6M5-F1
#
_cell.length_a   1.000
_cell.length_b   1.000
_cell.length_c   1.000
_cell.angle_alpha   90.00
_cell.angle_beta   90.00
_cell.angle_gamma   90.00
#
_symmetry.space_group_name_H-M   'P 1'
#
loop_
_entity.id
_entity.type
_entity.pdbx_description
1 polymer ?
#
loop_
_entity_poly.entity_id
_entity_poly.type
_entity_poly.pdbx_seq_one_letter_code
_entity_poly.pdbx_strand_id
1 'polypeptide(L)'
;MEKLQPTIDAAFEQIMREYGTRVLRLVTFLVKDRSLAEDITQDVFVKVYRHLPRFRQESSVHTWLYRIAVNECKGYLRSWSFRHILPRSWIRQDGELSTESLVLDQAERDQLVAEVLQLPPLYRHVIALHYYADLSIGEVADVLGVTEGTVRTRLHRARQHLRESMGEGRGWEWTKTDGSRT
;
A
#
# COMPACT_ATOMS: atom_id res chain seq x y z
N MET A 1 -41.57 -1.75 -4.80
CA MET A 1 -40.53 -1.09 -3.99
C MET A 1 -39.41 -0.67 -4.92
N GLU A 2 -39.33 0.62 -5.18
CA GLU A 2 -38.35 1.24 -6.07
C GLU A 2 -36.98 1.19 -5.41
N LYS A 3 -36.07 0.35 -5.92
CA LYS A 3 -34.70 0.28 -5.44
C LYS A 3 -34.02 1.59 -5.83
N LEU A 4 -33.92 2.55 -4.91
CA LEU A 4 -33.06 3.71 -5.09
C LEU A 4 -31.66 3.19 -5.45
N GLN A 5 -31.19 3.54 -6.65
CA GLN A 5 -29.77 3.37 -6.96
C GLN A 5 -28.97 4.14 -5.89
N PRO A 6 -27.88 3.57 -5.36
CA PRO A 6 -27.06 4.30 -4.41
C PRO A 6 -26.58 5.59 -5.07
N THR A 7 -26.88 6.73 -4.44
CA THR A 7 -26.31 8.00 -4.84
C THR A 7 -24.79 7.92 -4.76
N ILE A 8 -24.09 8.80 -5.49
CA ILE A 8 -22.63 8.92 -5.41
C ILE A 8 -22.18 9.05 -3.94
N ASP A 9 -22.96 9.75 -3.12
CA ASP A 9 -22.72 9.91 -1.69
C ASP A 9 -22.78 8.59 -0.93
N ALA A 10 -23.81 7.76 -1.17
CA ALA A 10 -23.94 6.46 -0.52
C ALA A 10 -22.82 5.49 -0.94
N ALA A 11 -22.43 5.51 -2.21
CA ALA A 11 -21.32 4.71 -2.71
C ALA A 11 -19.99 5.18 -2.11
N PHE A 12 -19.76 6.48 -2.02
CA PHE A 12 -18.57 7.06 -1.40
C PHE A 12 -18.48 6.72 0.09
N GLU A 13 -19.59 6.86 0.82
CA GLU A 13 -19.65 6.55 2.25
C GLU A 13 -19.35 5.07 2.53
N GLN A 14 -19.84 4.17 1.66
CA GLN A 14 -19.48 2.76 1.73
C GLN A 14 -17.98 2.52 1.52
N ILE A 15 -17.38 3.18 0.52
CA ILE A 15 -15.95 3.09 0.26
C ILE A 15 -15.15 3.61 1.47
N MET A 16 -15.54 4.73 2.06
CA MET A 16 -14.87 5.27 3.25
C MET A 16 -14.96 4.31 4.44
N ARG A 17 -16.15 3.75 4.71
CA ARG A 17 -16.34 2.78 5.79
C ARG A 17 -15.47 1.54 5.61
N GLU A 18 -15.39 1.03 4.39
CA GLU A 18 -14.73 -0.24 4.10
C GLU A 18 -13.20 -0.11 3.98
N TYR A 19 -12.72 1.01 3.44
CA TYR A 19 -11.31 1.17 3.08
C TYR A 19 -10.59 2.28 3.83
N GLY A 20 -11.27 3.18 4.55
CA GLY A 20 -10.68 4.33 5.25
C GLY A 20 -9.45 3.98 6.08
N THR A 21 -9.62 3.07 7.03
CA THR A 21 -8.53 2.61 7.91
C THR A 21 -7.39 1.95 7.13
N ARG A 22 -7.71 1.21 6.06
CA ARG A 22 -6.71 0.50 5.26
C ARG A 22 -5.87 1.44 4.41
N VAL A 23 -6.49 2.47 3.84
CA VAL A 23 -5.80 3.55 3.12
C VAL A 23 -4.89 4.29 4.08
N LEU A 24 -5.38 4.71 5.25
CA LEU A 24 -4.57 5.42 6.24
C LEU A 24 -3.34 4.60 6.66
N ARG A 25 -3.51 3.29 6.91
CA ARG A 25 -2.40 2.37 7.22
C ARG A 25 -1.39 2.29 6.09
N LEU A 26 -1.84 2.13 4.85
CA LEU A 26 -0.96 2.09 3.67
C LEU A 26 -0.18 3.40 3.53
N VAL A 27 -0.84 4.55 3.64
CA VAL A 27 -0.20 5.86 3.53
C VAL A 27 0.83 6.04 4.65
N THR A 28 0.44 5.76 5.91
CA THR A 28 1.34 5.83 7.07
C THR A 28 2.58 4.98 6.87
N PHE A 29 2.42 3.77 6.32
CA PHE A 29 3.52 2.87 6.04
C PHE A 29 4.48 3.38 4.97
N LEU A 30 3.96 4.10 3.97
CA LEU A 30 4.73 4.67 2.86
C LEU A 30 5.46 5.97 3.25
N VAL A 31 4.81 6.85 4.03
CA VAL A 31 5.35 8.19 4.34
C VAL A 31 6.03 8.30 5.71
N LYS A 32 5.79 7.33 6.62
CA LYS A 32 6.37 7.26 7.98
C LYS A 32 6.17 8.51 8.84
N ASP A 33 5.16 9.32 8.55
CA ASP A 33 4.75 10.49 9.32
C ASP A 33 3.25 10.42 9.49
N ARG A 34 2.78 10.41 10.74
CA ARG A 34 1.36 10.22 11.05
C ARG A 34 0.52 11.42 10.61
N SER A 35 0.96 12.63 10.90
CA SER A 35 0.22 13.85 10.55
C SER A 35 0.13 13.99 9.03
N LEU A 36 1.25 13.79 8.33
CA LEU A 36 1.28 13.78 6.88
C LEU A 36 0.41 12.66 6.29
N ALA A 37 0.36 11.49 6.93
CA ALA A 37 -0.47 10.39 6.46
C ALA A 37 -1.97 10.67 6.60
N GLU A 38 -2.38 11.33 7.67
CA GLU A 38 -3.76 11.78 7.87
C GLU A 38 -4.15 12.79 6.79
N ASP A 39 -3.29 13.79 6.51
CA ASP A 39 -3.51 14.79 5.46
C ASP A 39 -3.62 14.15 4.06
N ILE A 40 -2.65 13.30 3.71
CA ILE A 40 -2.67 12.59 2.42
C ILE A 40 -3.92 11.72 2.30
N THR A 41 -4.33 11.04 3.36
CA THR A 41 -5.53 10.20 3.34
C THR A 41 -6.79 11.03 3.06
N GLN A 42 -6.90 12.23 3.62
CA GLN A 42 -8.00 13.15 3.30
C GLN A 42 -7.99 13.52 1.82
N ASP A 43 -6.84 13.93 1.27
CA ASP A 43 -6.70 14.26 -0.16
C ASP A 43 -7.09 13.09 -1.08
N VAL A 44 -6.73 11.88 -0.69
CA VAL A 44 -7.12 10.65 -1.40
C VAL A 44 -8.63 10.53 -1.47
N PHE A 45 -9.33 10.65 -0.34
CA PHE A 45 -10.79 10.50 -0.34
C PHE A 45 -11.51 11.65 -1.03
N VAL A 46 -10.97 12.88 -0.99
CA VAL A 46 -11.47 14.00 -1.81
C VAL A 46 -11.35 13.67 -3.31
N LYS A 47 -10.21 13.10 -3.73
CA LYS A 47 -10.01 12.68 -5.13
C LYS A 47 -10.92 11.52 -5.50
N VAL A 48 -11.10 10.55 -4.63
CA VAL A 48 -12.04 9.43 -4.82
C VAL A 48 -13.43 9.97 -5.06
N TYR A 49 -13.95 10.84 -4.19
CA TYR A 49 -15.28 11.42 -4.35
C TYR A 49 -15.45 12.13 -5.70
N ARG A 50 -14.46 12.94 -6.11
CA ARG A 50 -14.50 13.66 -7.40
C ARG A 50 -14.46 12.75 -8.63
N HIS A 51 -13.76 11.63 -8.55
CA HIS A 51 -13.55 10.73 -9.69
C HIS A 51 -14.50 9.53 -9.70
N LEU A 52 -15.18 9.24 -8.59
CA LEU A 52 -16.13 8.14 -8.45
C LEU A 52 -17.21 8.12 -9.54
N PRO A 53 -17.79 9.27 -9.96
CA PRO A 53 -18.79 9.27 -11.05
C PRO A 53 -18.24 8.84 -12.41
N ARG A 54 -16.91 8.91 -12.59
CA ARG A 54 -16.21 8.54 -13.83
C ARG A 54 -15.49 7.20 -13.73
N PHE A 55 -15.68 6.47 -12.63
CA PHE A 55 -15.03 5.19 -12.43
C PHE A 55 -15.60 4.15 -13.39
N ARG A 56 -14.77 3.70 -14.35
CA ARG A 56 -15.18 2.84 -15.47
C ARG A 56 -15.26 1.35 -15.15
N GLN A 57 -14.98 0.94 -13.91
CA GLN A 57 -14.99 -0.46 -13.46
C GLN A 57 -14.04 -1.40 -14.22
N GLU A 58 -13.01 -0.85 -14.87
CA GLU A 58 -11.94 -1.61 -15.54
C GLU A 58 -10.99 -2.29 -14.52
N SER A 59 -11.16 -2.04 -13.23
CA SER A 59 -10.47 -2.66 -12.10
C SER A 59 -11.41 -2.75 -10.89
N SER A 60 -10.98 -3.42 -9.83
CA SER A 60 -11.72 -3.36 -8.56
C SER A 60 -11.67 -1.95 -7.96
N VAL A 61 -12.70 -1.57 -7.19
CA VAL A 61 -12.74 -0.28 -6.48
C VAL A 61 -11.54 -0.15 -5.54
N HIS A 62 -11.14 -1.24 -4.89
CA HIS A 62 -9.97 -1.31 -4.01
C HIS A 62 -8.66 -1.00 -4.76
N THR A 63 -8.42 -1.67 -5.89
CA THR A 63 -7.23 -1.44 -6.72
C THR A 63 -7.17 0.02 -7.19
N TRP A 64 -8.29 0.55 -7.67
CA TRP A 64 -8.38 1.94 -8.12
C TRP A 64 -8.12 2.95 -6.99
N LEU A 65 -8.74 2.75 -5.83
CA LEU A 65 -8.53 3.57 -4.62
C LEU A 65 -7.06 3.59 -4.21
N TYR A 66 -6.42 2.44 -4.16
CA TYR A 66 -5.02 2.35 -3.76
C TYR A 66 -4.07 2.94 -4.79
N ARG A 67 -4.39 2.88 -6.09
CA ARG A 67 -3.63 3.62 -7.10
C ARG A 67 -3.70 5.14 -6.85
N ILE A 68 -4.86 5.67 -6.45
CA ILE A 68 -4.97 7.08 -6.04
C ILE A 68 -4.08 7.33 -4.82
N ALA A 69 -4.23 6.54 -3.75
CA ALA A 69 -3.45 6.68 -2.52
C ALA A 69 -1.94 6.72 -2.73
N VAL A 70 -1.45 5.79 -3.54
CA VAL A 70 -0.05 5.67 -3.85
C VAL A 70 0.45 6.81 -4.73
N ASN A 71 -0.36 7.31 -5.65
CA ASN A 71 -0.01 8.48 -6.46
C ASN A 71 0.06 9.76 -5.61
N GLU A 72 -0.82 9.90 -4.61
CA GLU A 72 -0.72 11.00 -3.64
C GLU A 72 0.57 10.89 -2.83
N CYS A 73 0.86 9.71 -2.26
CA CYS A 73 2.12 9.47 -1.56
C CYS A 73 3.32 9.83 -2.44
N LYS A 74 3.32 9.44 -3.72
CA LYS A 74 4.37 9.83 -4.67
C LYS A 74 4.46 11.33 -4.88
N GLY A 75 3.33 12.03 -5.03
CA GLY A 75 3.31 13.48 -5.21
C GLY A 75 3.96 14.19 -4.03
N TYR A 76 3.58 13.79 -2.81
CA TYR A 76 4.12 14.32 -1.56
C TYR A 76 5.59 13.94 -1.35
N LEU A 77 5.97 12.67 -1.58
CA LEU A 77 7.36 12.24 -1.48
C LEU A 77 8.23 12.89 -2.55
N ARG A 78 7.70 13.14 -3.76
CA ARG A 78 8.42 13.85 -4.83
C ARG A 78 8.58 15.33 -4.50
N SER A 79 7.59 16.01 -3.91
CA SER A 79 7.73 17.40 -3.46
C SER A 79 8.67 17.55 -2.25
N TRP A 80 8.74 16.53 -1.40
CA TRP A 80 9.71 16.42 -0.30
C TRP A 80 11.12 16.11 -0.81
N SER A 81 11.28 15.16 -1.75
CA SER A 81 12.56 14.83 -2.39
C SER A 81 13.02 15.89 -3.41
N PHE A 82 12.15 16.77 -3.91
CA PHE A 82 12.56 17.96 -4.66
C PHE A 82 13.23 19.02 -3.77
N ARG A 83 13.05 18.95 -2.44
CA ARG A 83 13.87 19.69 -1.48
C ARG A 83 15.15 18.94 -1.07
N HIS A 84 15.27 17.64 -1.40
CA HIS A 84 16.39 16.77 -1.04
C HIS A 84 16.83 15.92 -2.25
N ILE A 85 17.36 16.59 -3.27
CA ILE A 85 17.95 15.97 -4.47
C ILE A 85 19.11 15.06 -4.02
N LEU A 86 19.00 13.76 -4.33
CA LEU A 86 19.90 12.64 -3.96
C LEU A 86 21.40 12.90 -4.26
N PRO A 87 22.39 12.17 -3.66
CA PRO A 87 22.31 10.96 -2.81
C PRO A 87 23.17 11.04 -1.53
N ARG A 88 22.61 10.69 -0.36
CA ARG A 88 23.42 10.32 0.82
C ARG A 88 22.75 9.22 1.63
N SER A 89 23.40 8.05 1.67
CA SER A 89 23.34 7.07 2.76
C SER A 89 21.97 6.95 3.43
N TRP A 90 21.05 6.24 2.77
CA TRP A 90 19.72 5.79 3.21
C TRP A 90 19.54 5.95 4.72
N ILE A 91 19.10 7.17 5.07
CA ILE A 91 19.14 7.68 6.42
C ILE A 91 18.25 6.78 7.27
N ARG A 92 18.90 6.16 8.25
CA ARG A 92 18.32 5.60 9.45
C ARG A 92 17.50 6.70 10.12
N GLN A 93 16.22 6.78 9.77
CA GLN A 93 15.20 7.32 10.65
C GLN A 93 14.41 6.13 11.15
N ASP A 94 14.93 5.59 12.25
CA ASP A 94 14.15 4.90 13.26
C ASP A 94 13.22 5.95 13.87
N GLY A 95 12.17 6.31 13.13
CA GLY A 95 10.97 6.84 13.76
C GLY A 95 10.33 5.64 14.42
N GLU A 96 10.34 5.60 15.74
CA GLU A 96 9.52 4.68 16.54
C GLU A 96 8.06 4.88 16.14
N LEU A 97 7.65 4.15 15.10
CA LEU A 97 6.25 3.83 14.92
C LEU A 97 5.96 2.89 16.08
N SER A 98 5.39 3.44 17.16
CA SER A 98 4.84 2.64 18.25
C SER A 98 4.04 1.50 17.61
N THR A 99 4.47 0.28 17.92
CA THR A 99 3.88 -0.97 17.45
C THR A 99 2.37 -1.05 17.79
N GLU A 100 1.88 -0.14 18.63
CA GLU A 100 0.52 -0.06 19.13
C GLU A 100 -0.50 0.50 18.13
N SER A 101 -0.08 1.15 17.02
CA SER A 101 -1.03 1.76 16.06
C SER A 101 -1.55 0.82 14.97
N LEU A 102 -1.07 -0.44 14.88
CA LEU A 102 -1.39 -1.34 13.76
C LEU A 102 -2.33 -2.50 14.11
N VAL A 103 -2.96 -2.47 15.28
CA VAL A 103 -3.84 -3.56 15.73
C VAL A 103 -5.18 -3.53 14.98
N LEU A 104 -5.50 -4.63 14.28
CA LEU A 104 -6.83 -5.29 14.28
C LEU A 104 -6.78 -6.63 13.51
N ASP A 105 -6.81 -7.72 14.30
CA ASP A 105 -7.35 -9.09 14.14
C ASP A 105 -6.67 -10.12 13.18
N GLN A 106 -6.16 -11.30 13.59
CA GLN A 106 -5.89 -11.89 14.93
C GLN A 106 -4.78 -12.96 14.78
N ALA A 107 -3.66 -12.78 15.48
CA ALA A 107 -2.53 -13.69 15.72
C ALA A 107 -1.61 -14.06 14.53
N GLU A 108 -2.08 -14.66 13.44
CA GLU A 108 -1.19 -15.11 12.34
C GLU A 108 -0.84 -13.99 11.37
N ARG A 109 -1.81 -13.12 11.07
CA ARG A 109 -1.58 -11.90 10.29
C ARG A 109 -0.73 -10.90 11.05
N ASP A 110 -0.80 -10.91 12.38
CA ASP A 110 -0.06 -10.00 13.24
C ASP A 110 1.45 -10.29 13.20
N GLN A 111 1.84 -11.58 13.22
CA GLN A 111 3.24 -11.94 13.03
C GLN A 111 3.73 -11.54 11.64
N LEU A 112 2.99 -11.86 10.57
CA LEU A 112 3.41 -11.53 9.22
C LEU A 112 3.57 -10.01 9.02
N VAL A 113 2.63 -9.22 9.53
CA VAL A 113 2.70 -7.76 9.48
C VAL A 113 3.89 -7.25 10.28
N ALA A 114 4.13 -7.78 11.49
CA ALA A 114 5.30 -7.43 12.30
C ALA A 114 6.62 -7.73 11.57
N GLU A 115 6.75 -8.91 10.97
CA GLU A 115 7.93 -9.30 10.17
C GLU A 115 8.10 -8.42 8.93
N VAL A 116 7.01 -8.11 8.24
CA VAL A 116 7.03 -7.18 7.09
C VAL A 116 7.46 -5.78 7.52
N LEU A 117 7.12 -5.33 8.73
CA LEU A 117 7.58 -4.05 9.26
C LEU A 117 9.09 -4.02 9.53
N GLN A 118 9.69 -5.16 9.90
CA GLN A 118 11.13 -5.32 10.09
C GLN A 118 11.93 -5.37 8.78
N LEU A 119 11.26 -5.60 7.64
CA LEU A 119 11.94 -5.60 6.35
C LEU A 119 12.55 -4.21 6.04
N PRO A 120 13.73 -4.20 5.39
CA PRO A 120 14.26 -2.99 4.78
C PRO A 120 13.20 -2.27 3.91
N PRO A 121 13.15 -0.93 3.93
CA PRO A 121 12.06 -0.17 3.29
C PRO A 121 11.77 -0.56 1.83
N LEU A 122 12.82 -0.84 1.06
CA LEU A 122 12.70 -1.23 -0.35
C LEU A 122 11.95 -2.54 -0.57
N TYR A 123 12.10 -3.51 0.34
CA TYR A 123 11.43 -4.81 0.31
C TYR A 123 10.02 -4.71 0.86
N ARG A 124 9.90 -3.97 1.95
CA ARG A 124 8.66 -3.68 2.61
C ARG A 124 7.65 -2.98 1.69
N HIS A 125 8.07 -1.97 0.92
CA HIS A 125 7.20 -1.27 -0.02
C HIS A 125 6.69 -2.17 -1.15
N VAL A 126 7.54 -3.03 -1.74
CA VAL A 126 7.07 -3.94 -2.79
C VAL A 126 6.09 -4.99 -2.26
N ILE A 127 6.27 -5.46 -1.01
CA ILE A 127 5.33 -6.38 -0.37
C ILE A 127 3.97 -5.70 -0.14
N ALA A 128 3.96 -4.50 0.45
CA ALA A 128 2.72 -3.78 0.69
C ALA A 128 2.01 -3.44 -0.62
N LEU A 129 2.71 -2.94 -1.62
CA LEU A 129 2.07 -2.59 -2.89
C LEU A 129 1.57 -3.82 -3.66
N HIS A 130 2.31 -4.93 -3.65
CA HIS A 130 1.92 -6.11 -4.41
C HIS A 130 0.85 -6.95 -3.69
N TYR A 131 1.05 -7.26 -2.41
CA TYR A 131 0.17 -8.18 -1.68
C TYR A 131 -0.96 -7.48 -0.93
N TYR A 132 -0.69 -6.29 -0.36
CA TYR A 132 -1.73 -5.54 0.36
C TYR A 132 -2.57 -4.68 -0.59
N ALA A 133 -1.90 -4.03 -1.54
CA ALA A 133 -2.56 -3.15 -2.50
C ALA A 133 -2.96 -3.80 -3.83
N ASP A 134 -2.70 -5.10 -3.97
CA ASP A 134 -3.09 -5.93 -5.13
C ASP A 134 -2.61 -5.36 -6.47
N LEU A 135 -1.47 -4.65 -6.47
CA LEU A 135 -0.89 -4.07 -7.68
C LEU A 135 -0.06 -5.10 -8.43
N SER A 136 -0.19 -5.08 -9.76
CA SER A 136 0.69 -5.85 -10.65
C SER A 136 2.15 -5.39 -10.55
N ILE A 137 3.09 -6.24 -10.97
CA ILE A 137 4.52 -5.91 -10.97
C ILE A 137 4.80 -4.62 -11.75
N GLY A 138 4.11 -4.42 -12.88
CA GLY A 138 4.19 -3.21 -13.69
C GLY A 138 3.72 -1.97 -12.94
N GLU A 139 2.55 -2.05 -12.30
CA GLU A 139 2.02 -0.95 -11.48
C GLU A 139 2.94 -0.64 -10.29
N VAL A 140 3.50 -1.66 -9.62
CA VAL A 140 4.48 -1.46 -8.54
C VAL A 140 5.75 -0.78 -9.05
N ALA A 141 6.21 -1.12 -10.26
CA ALA A 141 7.36 -0.48 -10.91
C ALA A 141 7.11 1.00 -11.20
N ASP A 142 5.98 1.31 -11.83
CA ASP A 142 5.51 2.67 -12.07
C ASP A 142 5.31 3.45 -10.76
N VAL A 143 4.93 2.73 -9.71
CA VAL A 143 4.77 3.27 -8.37
C VAL A 143 6.07 3.71 -7.76
N LEU A 144 7.06 2.82 -7.77
CA LEU A 144 8.32 3.05 -7.09
C LEU A 144 9.35 3.77 -7.98
N GLY A 145 9.03 4.02 -9.25
CA GLY A 145 9.95 4.63 -10.22
C GLY A 145 11.14 3.72 -10.53
N VAL A 146 10.91 2.40 -10.59
CA VAL A 146 11.94 1.38 -10.84
C VAL A 146 11.51 0.42 -11.94
N THR A 147 12.42 -0.39 -12.46
CA THR A 147 12.09 -1.40 -13.47
C THR A 147 11.30 -2.57 -12.88
N GLU A 148 10.47 -3.23 -13.68
CA GLU A 148 9.78 -4.46 -13.23
C GLU A 148 10.75 -5.55 -12.76
N GLY A 149 11.93 -5.65 -13.41
CA GLY A 149 13.01 -6.54 -12.96
C GLY A 149 13.45 -6.23 -11.53
N THR A 150 13.60 -4.95 -11.19
CA THR A 150 13.90 -4.50 -9.82
C THR A 150 12.79 -4.89 -8.84
N VAL A 151 11.52 -4.78 -9.24
CA VAL A 151 10.38 -5.20 -8.41
C VAL A 151 10.42 -6.71 -8.16
N ARG A 152 10.62 -7.53 -9.19
CA ARG A 152 10.74 -9.00 -9.05
C ARG A 152 11.88 -9.38 -8.10
N THR A 153 13.04 -8.77 -8.26
CA THR A 153 14.19 -9.00 -7.38
C THR A 153 13.89 -8.59 -5.94
N ARG A 154 13.29 -7.42 -5.71
CA ARG A 154 12.92 -6.96 -4.37
C ARG A 154 11.87 -7.85 -3.72
N LEU A 155 10.85 -8.31 -4.47
CA LEU A 155 9.85 -9.26 -3.98
C LEU A 155 10.47 -10.60 -3.60
N HIS A 156 11.39 -11.10 -4.43
CA HIS A 156 12.13 -12.32 -4.12
C HIS A 156 12.92 -12.17 -2.81
N ARG A 157 13.72 -11.11 -2.68
CA ARG A 157 14.51 -10.84 -1.46
C ARG A 157 13.63 -10.64 -0.24
N ALA A 158 12.52 -9.91 -0.38
CA ALA A 158 11.55 -9.73 0.68
C ALA A 158 11.01 -11.07 1.20
N ARG A 159 10.61 -11.97 0.29
CA ARG A 159 10.13 -13.31 0.66
C ARG A 159 11.22 -14.17 1.29
N GLN A 160 12.48 -14.05 0.87
CA GLN A 160 13.59 -14.75 1.53
C GLN A 160 13.78 -14.29 2.97
N HIS A 161 13.83 -12.97 3.20
CA HIS A 161 13.93 -12.41 4.55
C HIS A 161 12.79 -12.87 5.46
N LEU A 162 11.55 -12.86 4.96
CA LEU A 162 10.39 -13.31 5.72
C LEU A 162 10.43 -14.82 6.03
N ARG A 163 10.97 -15.64 5.12
CA ARG A 163 11.15 -17.09 5.37
C ARG A 163 12.20 -17.34 6.44
N GLU A 164 13.30 -16.61 6.40
CA GLU A 164 14.38 -16.70 7.39
C GLU A 164 13.90 -16.25 8.77
N SER A 165 13.12 -15.16 8.85
CA SER A 165 12.65 -14.62 10.13
C SER A 165 11.55 -15.47 10.77
N MET A 166 10.67 -16.10 9.99
CA MET A 166 9.53 -16.89 10.50
C MET A 166 9.86 -18.36 10.83
N GLY A 167 11.08 -18.82 10.52
CA GLY A 167 11.54 -20.20 10.72
C GLY A 167 10.99 -21.17 9.66
N GLU A 168 11.85 -22.08 9.17
CA GLU A 168 11.61 -22.97 8.00
C GLU A 168 10.40 -23.94 8.12
N GLY A 169 9.66 -23.95 9.23
CA GLY A 169 8.56 -24.90 9.48
C GLY A 169 7.14 -24.38 9.21
N ARG A 170 6.94 -23.08 8.92
CA ARG A 170 5.61 -22.50 8.64
C ARG A 170 5.54 -22.03 7.19
N GLY A 171 5.27 -22.98 6.30
CA GLY A 171 5.09 -22.72 4.87
C GLY A 171 3.92 -21.80 4.59
N TRP A 172 4.15 -20.49 4.63
CA TRP A 172 3.18 -19.51 4.13
C TRP A 172 3.15 -19.61 2.61
N GLU A 173 2.05 -20.12 2.07
CA GLU A 173 1.84 -20.20 0.62
C GLU A 173 1.48 -18.80 0.11
N TRP A 174 2.43 -18.16 -0.55
CA TRP A 174 2.26 -16.83 -1.14
C TRP A 174 1.42 -16.92 -2.43
N THR A 175 0.14 -17.24 -2.33
CA THR A 175 -0.76 -17.28 -3.49
C THR A 175 -1.52 -15.97 -3.65
N LYS A 176 -1.25 -15.29 -4.77
CA LYS A 176 -2.30 -14.89 -5.71
C LYS A 176 -1.76 -15.17 -7.10
N THR A 177 -2.58 -15.89 -7.86
CA THR A 177 -2.39 -16.32 -9.26
C THR A 177 -1.40 -15.42 -9.98
N ASP A 178 -0.29 -16.00 -10.43
CA ASP A 178 0.43 -15.38 -11.52
C ASP A 178 -0.62 -14.99 -12.57
N GLY A 179 -0.62 -13.71 -12.93
CA GLY A 179 -1.27 -13.30 -14.17
C GLY A 179 -0.45 -13.92 -15.28
N SER A 180 -0.64 -15.22 -15.51
CA SER A 180 -0.37 -15.90 -16.76
C SER A 180 -1.05 -15.08 -17.84
N ARG A 181 -0.23 -14.25 -18.45
CA ARG A 181 -0.49 -13.51 -19.66
C ARG A 181 -0.57 -14.53 -20.78
N THR A 182 -1.79 -14.96 -21.10
CA THR A 182 -2.19 -15.49 -22.42
C THR A 182 -3.68 -15.30 -22.59
#